data_AF-A0A1Q5UCT0-F1
#
_entry.id   AF-A0A1Q5UCT0-F1
#
_cell.length_a   1.000
_cell.length_b   1.000
_cell.length_c   1.000
_cell.angle_alpha   90.00
_cell.angle_beta   90.00
_cell.angle_gamma   90.00
#
_symmetry.space_group_name_H-M   'P 1'
#
loop_
_entity.id
_entity.type
_entity.pdbx_description
1 polymer ?
#
loop_
_entity_poly.entity_id
_entity_poly.type
_entity_poly.pdbx_seq_one_letter_code
_entity_poly.pdbx_strand_id
1 'polypeptide(L)'
;MDETTRGFLAQAIRDALTSSGIDYNEGYIDSLISKVDNDSAHLLDLPVDSSSSYQADSAYTLKAMSSIFFECARVNFAIALYGHPTSGAPTTTKPDKIRKYVDEISEFDYEKAIDVIRRDNALATGKGLQNRYNETIFWKIILKGAALIDHSKLPTAKGPADGFTMAEKAATKKFMEDAGYGLGAENQRQCRIFWKNLFQMREAGIDKVLYYRTKEFDSYCKGYPKTSRISLVDAEMKWETQHRPYIEQLETRALRLAKGDLMRLSDLENPPVVERLKVHESTWNNAKNEWAFSSEEESFREKGLQTFSPELICAPYNYQLLSDTEEDKSTFTFLLPKDGSSLFACSIVPVCEGDFLGIFAGKIRFSENWSTTHGIHGPIDNLWLDYSQVTGTLNQMLVSEPGGHANVRLQWEVIHDDIGADSCTSWRVSVKATKPIMPYEPLVRVAAQQEQYVLHSSSENAKRGFLELCEAY
;
A
#
# COMPACT_ATOMS: atom_id res chain seq x y z
N MET A 1 -32.30 -3.20 7.27
CA MET A 1 -32.76 -1.84 6.90
C MET A 1 -34.12 -1.57 7.53
N ASP A 2 -34.47 -0.32 7.89
CA ASP A 2 -35.84 -0.01 8.36
C ASP A 2 -36.85 0.01 7.20
N GLU A 3 -38.14 -0.14 7.53
CA GLU A 3 -39.23 -0.30 6.55
C GLU A 3 -39.43 0.94 5.65
N THR A 4 -39.07 2.13 6.16
CA THR A 4 -39.17 3.40 5.41
C THR A 4 -38.06 3.48 4.35
N THR A 5 -36.83 3.15 4.74
CA THR A 5 -35.66 3.09 3.85
C THR A 5 -35.81 1.98 2.81
N ARG A 6 -36.40 0.84 3.20
CA ARG A 6 -36.75 -0.25 2.28
C ARG A 6 -37.76 0.18 1.23
N GLY A 7 -38.74 1.00 1.61
CA GLY A 7 -39.71 1.60 0.69
C GLY A 7 -39.08 2.55 -0.34
N PHE A 8 -38.14 3.41 0.09
CA PHE A 8 -37.43 4.31 -0.83
C PHE A 8 -36.53 3.56 -1.81
N LEU A 9 -35.81 2.54 -1.34
CA LEU A 9 -34.96 1.71 -2.19
C LEU A 9 -35.80 0.94 -3.23
N ALA A 10 -36.94 0.38 -2.83
CA ALA A 10 -37.86 -0.28 -3.75
C ALA A 10 -38.33 0.66 -4.86
N GLN A 11 -38.65 1.91 -4.51
CA GLN A 11 -39.09 2.90 -5.49
C GLN A 11 -37.97 3.32 -6.45
N ALA A 12 -36.76 3.55 -5.94
CA ALA A 12 -35.61 3.88 -6.78
C ALA A 12 -35.27 2.74 -7.77
N ILE A 13 -35.38 1.48 -7.35
CA ILE A 13 -35.15 0.32 -8.21
C ILE A 13 -36.25 0.23 -9.28
N ARG A 14 -37.53 0.47 -8.93
CA ARG A 14 -38.63 0.53 -9.91
C ARG A 14 -38.40 1.60 -10.97
N ASP A 15 -38.01 2.79 -10.54
CA ASP A 15 -37.79 3.92 -11.45
C ASP A 15 -36.60 3.65 -12.39
N ALA A 16 -35.52 3.03 -11.88
CA ALA A 16 -34.35 2.64 -12.66
C ALA A 16 -34.67 1.53 -13.68
N LEU A 17 -35.43 0.49 -13.29
CA LEU A 17 -35.78 -0.60 -14.20
C LEU A 17 -36.77 -0.15 -15.28
N THR A 18 -37.74 0.68 -14.91
CA THR A 18 -38.72 1.27 -15.85
C THR A 18 -38.04 2.19 -16.87
N SER A 19 -37.11 3.05 -16.41
CA SER A 19 -36.35 3.94 -17.31
C SER A 19 -35.39 3.16 -18.23
N SER A 20 -34.99 1.96 -17.84
CA SER A 20 -34.14 1.08 -18.63
C SER A 20 -34.91 0.18 -19.61
N GLY A 21 -36.25 0.24 -19.62
CA GLY A 21 -37.10 -0.61 -20.46
C GLY A 21 -37.01 -2.11 -20.15
N ILE A 22 -36.53 -2.46 -18.96
CA ILE A 22 -36.41 -3.85 -18.51
C ILE A 22 -37.76 -4.25 -17.92
N ASP A 23 -38.34 -5.33 -18.43
CA ASP A 23 -39.54 -5.93 -17.83
C ASP A 23 -39.15 -6.64 -16.52
N TYR A 24 -39.84 -6.34 -15.43
CA TYR A 24 -39.56 -6.85 -14.10
C TYR A 24 -40.84 -7.23 -13.37
N ASN A 25 -40.73 -8.18 -12.44
CA ASN A 25 -41.80 -8.50 -11.51
C ASN A 25 -41.42 -8.08 -10.08
N GLU A 26 -42.41 -7.89 -9.22
CA GLU A 26 -42.18 -7.45 -7.83
C GLU A 26 -41.31 -8.47 -7.04
N GLY A 27 -41.39 -9.76 -7.37
CA GLY A 27 -40.53 -10.79 -6.76
C GLY A 27 -39.03 -10.60 -7.07
N TYR A 28 -38.68 -10.03 -8.23
CA TYR A 28 -37.31 -9.69 -8.58
C TYR A 28 -36.81 -8.48 -7.80
N ILE A 29 -37.65 -7.47 -7.59
CA ILE A 29 -37.34 -6.32 -6.74
C ILE A 29 -37.15 -6.76 -5.30
N ASP A 30 -38.04 -7.61 -4.78
CA ASP A 30 -37.91 -8.18 -3.43
C ASP A 30 -36.63 -9.00 -3.27
N SER A 31 -36.21 -9.73 -4.31
CA SER A 31 -34.93 -10.45 -4.31
C SER A 31 -33.72 -9.51 -4.31
N LEU A 32 -33.79 -8.36 -4.99
CA LEU A 32 -32.71 -7.36 -4.99
C LEU A 32 -32.62 -6.66 -3.63
N ILE A 33 -33.76 -6.28 -3.06
CA ILE A 33 -33.83 -5.66 -1.74
C ILE A 33 -33.35 -6.65 -0.66
N SER A 34 -33.75 -7.92 -0.76
CA SER A 34 -33.29 -8.99 0.16
C SER A 34 -31.78 -9.22 0.08
N LYS A 35 -31.17 -9.10 -1.11
CA LYS A 35 -29.71 -9.11 -1.26
C LYS A 35 -29.06 -7.91 -0.58
N VAL A 36 -29.61 -6.70 -0.75
CA VAL A 36 -29.08 -5.50 -0.08
C VAL A 36 -29.25 -5.60 1.44
N ASP A 37 -30.35 -6.17 1.94
CA ASP A 37 -30.57 -6.42 3.37
C ASP A 37 -29.58 -7.46 3.93
N ASN A 38 -29.29 -8.54 3.19
CA ASN A 38 -28.29 -9.54 3.59
C ASN A 38 -26.85 -9.02 3.51
N ASP A 39 -26.52 -8.24 2.48
CA ASP A 39 -25.18 -7.65 2.34
C ASP A 39 -24.95 -6.55 3.39
N SER A 40 -25.99 -5.82 3.79
CA SER A 40 -25.93 -4.84 4.90
C SER A 40 -25.76 -5.51 6.27
N ALA A 41 -26.27 -6.74 6.46
CA ALA A 41 -26.08 -7.52 7.68
C ALA A 41 -24.68 -8.15 7.77
N HIS A 42 -23.96 -8.30 6.65
CA HIS A 42 -22.59 -8.83 6.61
C HIS A 42 -21.49 -7.76 6.53
N LEU A 43 -21.86 -6.48 6.36
CA LEU A 43 -20.91 -5.36 6.30
C LEU A 43 -20.70 -4.62 7.63
N LEU A 44 -21.44 -4.95 8.70
CA LEU A 44 -21.41 -4.19 9.95
C LEU A 44 -20.96 -4.95 11.21
N ASP A 45 -20.53 -6.20 11.11
CA ASP A 45 -19.91 -6.91 12.24
C ASP A 45 -18.57 -7.51 11.80
N LEU A 46 -17.49 -6.76 12.00
CA LEU A 46 -16.16 -7.34 12.19
C LEU A 46 -16.11 -7.85 13.63
N PRO A 47 -16.06 -9.18 13.89
CA PRO A 47 -15.72 -9.64 15.20
C PRO A 47 -14.23 -9.38 15.39
N VAL A 48 -13.90 -8.59 16.41
CA VAL A 48 -12.59 -8.64 17.06
C VAL A 48 -12.53 -9.98 17.80
N ASP A 49 -12.36 -11.06 17.06
CA ASP A 49 -11.99 -12.35 17.63
C ASP A 49 -10.47 -12.44 17.65
N SER A 50 -9.91 -11.96 18.76
CA SER A 50 -8.65 -12.44 19.28
C SER A 50 -8.72 -13.98 19.40
N SER A 51 -7.80 -14.66 18.71
CA SER A 51 -7.60 -16.12 18.65
C SER A 51 -8.36 -16.88 17.55
N SER A 52 -7.75 -16.97 16.37
CA SER A 52 -7.98 -18.07 15.43
C SER A 52 -6.64 -18.65 15.02
N SER A 53 -6.42 -19.91 15.41
CA SER A 53 -5.22 -20.69 15.20
C SER A 53 -5.07 -21.13 13.74
N TYR A 54 -4.36 -20.34 12.93
CA TYR A 54 -3.71 -20.78 11.69
C TYR A 54 -2.20 -20.58 11.84
N GLN A 55 -1.50 -21.60 12.37
CA GLN A 55 -0.18 -21.44 12.98
C GLN A 55 1.00 -22.01 12.16
N ALA A 56 0.82 -22.23 10.86
CA ALA A 56 1.92 -22.52 9.91
C ALA A 56 1.78 -21.77 8.57
N ASP A 57 0.56 -21.52 8.11
CA ASP A 57 0.27 -20.74 6.89
C ASP A 57 0.52 -19.23 7.07
N SER A 58 0.47 -18.69 8.29
CA SER A 58 0.49 -17.24 8.52
C SER A 58 1.80 -16.58 8.08
N ALA A 59 2.95 -17.20 8.32
CA ALA A 59 4.24 -16.59 7.98
C ALA A 59 4.51 -16.54 6.47
N TYR A 60 4.17 -17.61 5.74
CA TYR A 60 4.30 -17.64 4.28
C TYR A 60 3.28 -16.73 3.59
N THR A 61 2.03 -16.74 4.09
CA THR A 61 0.96 -15.83 3.65
C THR A 61 1.38 -14.38 3.85
N LEU A 62 1.85 -14.05 5.05
CA LEU A 62 2.33 -12.72 5.40
C LEU A 62 3.45 -12.29 4.46
N LYS A 63 4.45 -13.15 4.24
CA LYS A 63 5.57 -12.86 3.34
C LYS A 63 5.10 -12.63 1.90
N ALA A 64 4.23 -13.49 1.38
CA ALA A 64 3.68 -13.36 0.03
C ALA A 64 2.90 -12.06 -0.14
N MET A 65 1.94 -11.77 0.74
CA MET A 65 1.13 -10.55 0.64
C MET A 65 1.96 -9.27 0.87
N SER A 66 2.90 -9.29 1.80
CA SER A 66 3.80 -8.15 2.00
C SER A 66 4.59 -7.86 0.73
N SER A 67 5.16 -8.90 0.10
CA SER A 67 5.90 -8.73 -1.15
C SER A 67 5.04 -8.17 -2.28
N ILE A 68 3.74 -8.50 -2.34
CA ILE A 68 2.79 -7.94 -3.29
C ILE A 68 2.58 -6.44 -3.05
N PHE A 69 2.43 -6.02 -1.78
CA PHE A 69 2.33 -4.59 -1.46
C PHE A 69 3.61 -3.83 -1.81
N PHE A 70 4.78 -4.37 -1.49
CA PHE A 70 6.06 -3.76 -1.89
C PHE A 70 6.20 -3.65 -3.40
N GLU A 71 5.84 -4.70 -4.14
CA GLU A 71 5.90 -4.69 -5.61
C GLU A 71 4.91 -3.68 -6.20
N CYS A 72 3.70 -3.56 -5.63
CA CYS A 72 2.73 -2.55 -5.99
C CYS A 72 3.30 -1.14 -5.83
N ALA A 73 3.83 -0.80 -4.65
CA ALA A 73 4.44 0.52 -4.42
C ALA A 73 5.62 0.76 -5.39
N ARG A 74 6.55 -0.20 -5.48
CA ARG A 74 7.76 -0.09 -6.29
C ARG A 74 7.47 0.16 -7.76
N VAL A 75 6.57 -0.62 -8.36
CA VAL A 75 6.24 -0.47 -9.78
C VAL A 75 5.51 0.84 -10.03
N ASN A 76 4.54 1.20 -9.18
CA ASN A 76 3.78 2.43 -9.38
C ASN A 76 4.63 3.69 -9.18
N PHE A 77 5.56 3.73 -8.22
CA PHE A 77 6.52 4.84 -8.11
C PHE A 77 7.41 4.94 -9.34
N ALA A 78 7.99 3.82 -9.79
CA ALA A 78 8.87 3.81 -10.97
C ALA A 78 8.13 4.32 -12.23
N ILE A 79 6.91 3.85 -12.45
CA ILE A 79 6.07 4.27 -13.58
C ILE A 79 5.64 5.73 -13.42
N ALA A 80 5.25 6.16 -12.22
CA ALA A 80 4.75 7.52 -12.02
C ALA A 80 5.84 8.59 -12.19
N LEU A 81 7.06 8.31 -11.70
CA LEU A 81 8.18 9.25 -11.76
C LEU A 81 8.83 9.27 -13.15
N TYR A 82 8.90 8.12 -13.83
CA TYR A 82 9.74 7.97 -15.03
C TYR A 82 9.04 7.34 -16.24
N GLY A 83 7.82 6.82 -16.05
CA GLY A 83 7.01 6.19 -17.10
C GLY A 83 6.27 7.22 -17.94
N HIS A 84 6.98 7.99 -18.77
CA HIS A 84 6.32 8.82 -19.78
C HIS A 84 5.75 7.96 -20.93
N PRO A 85 4.63 8.38 -21.57
CA PRO A 85 3.82 7.53 -22.46
C PRO A 85 4.47 7.12 -23.79
N THR A 86 5.55 7.77 -24.24
CA THR A 86 6.05 7.64 -25.62
C THR A 86 7.53 8.00 -25.78
N SER A 87 8.35 7.81 -24.75
CA SER A 87 9.81 7.93 -24.93
C SER A 87 10.32 6.64 -25.57
N GLY A 88 10.77 6.74 -26.82
CA GLY A 88 11.46 5.68 -27.54
C GLY A 88 12.80 5.33 -26.93
N ALA A 89 12.81 4.85 -25.68
CA ALA A 89 13.90 4.01 -25.21
C ALA A 89 14.05 2.91 -26.28
N PRO A 90 15.24 2.75 -26.88
CA PRO A 90 15.43 1.79 -27.95
C PRO A 90 15.32 0.40 -27.32
N THR A 91 14.10 -0.13 -27.25
CA THR A 91 13.85 -1.56 -27.03
C THR A 91 14.37 -2.28 -28.27
N THR A 92 15.68 -2.50 -28.28
CA THR A 92 16.40 -3.11 -29.37
C THR A 92 17.15 -4.32 -28.86
N THR A 93 17.05 -5.40 -29.61
CA THR A 93 17.82 -6.63 -29.37
C THR A 93 19.10 -6.65 -30.20
N LYS A 94 19.42 -5.58 -30.95
CA LYS A 94 20.59 -5.51 -31.83
C LYS A 94 21.83 -5.06 -31.04
N PRO A 95 22.89 -5.89 -30.92
CA PRO A 95 24.06 -5.57 -30.11
C PRO A 95 24.72 -4.22 -30.45
N ASP A 96 24.84 -3.87 -31.74
CA ASP A 96 25.48 -2.62 -32.15
C ASP A 96 24.68 -1.39 -31.72
N LYS A 97 23.34 -1.48 -31.71
CA LYS A 97 22.48 -0.40 -31.23
C LYS A 97 22.56 -0.25 -29.72
N ILE A 98 22.69 -1.37 -28.99
CA ILE A 98 22.88 -1.36 -27.54
C ILE A 98 24.20 -0.65 -27.20
N ARG A 99 25.30 -1.00 -27.87
CA ARG A 99 26.61 -0.36 -27.67
C ARG A 99 26.55 1.14 -27.97
N LYS A 100 25.99 1.49 -29.13
CA LYS A 100 25.83 2.90 -29.52
C LYS A 100 25.04 3.71 -28.49
N TYR A 101 23.96 3.14 -27.95
CA TYR A 101 23.14 3.80 -26.93
C TYR A 101 23.91 4.03 -25.62
N VAL A 102 24.72 3.06 -25.18
CA VAL A 102 25.59 3.21 -24.01
C VAL A 102 26.62 4.32 -24.24
N ASP A 103 27.25 4.35 -25.42
CA ASP A 103 28.18 5.42 -25.79
C ASP A 103 27.47 6.79 -25.79
N GLU A 104 26.25 6.88 -26.33
CA GLU A 104 25.43 8.11 -26.32
C GLU A 104 25.12 8.60 -24.90
N ILE A 105 24.80 7.71 -23.95
CA ILE A 105 24.56 8.07 -22.54
C ILE A 105 25.85 8.58 -21.88
N SER A 106 27.01 8.00 -22.21
CA SER A 106 28.30 8.37 -21.59
C SER A 106 28.74 9.80 -21.90
N GLU A 107 28.20 10.39 -22.96
CA GLU A 107 28.44 11.78 -23.37
C GLU A 107 27.48 12.78 -22.69
N PHE A 108 26.49 12.31 -21.92
CA PHE A 108 25.58 13.19 -21.19
C PHE A 108 26.21 13.74 -19.91
N ASP A 109 25.75 14.92 -19.48
CA ASP A 109 26.00 15.39 -18.12
C ASP A 109 25.36 14.45 -17.09
N TYR A 110 25.78 14.58 -15.83
CA TYR A 110 25.38 13.68 -14.75
C TYR A 110 23.85 13.63 -14.57
N GLU A 111 23.19 14.80 -14.51
CA GLU A 111 21.75 14.86 -14.28
C GLU A 111 20.97 14.17 -15.40
N LYS A 112 21.32 14.48 -16.66
CA LYS A 112 20.68 13.88 -17.83
C LYS A 112 20.97 12.38 -17.95
N ALA A 113 22.19 11.93 -17.63
CA ALA A 113 22.54 10.52 -17.62
C ALA A 113 21.72 9.75 -16.57
N ILE A 114 21.60 10.31 -15.35
CA ILE A 114 20.80 9.73 -14.27
C ILE A 114 19.31 9.64 -14.64
N ASP A 115 18.75 10.69 -15.25
CA ASP A 115 17.35 10.69 -15.70
C ASP A 115 17.08 9.60 -16.76
N VAL A 116 18.02 9.40 -17.69
CA VAL A 116 17.91 8.34 -18.70
C VAL A 116 17.98 6.96 -18.06
N ILE A 117 18.93 6.73 -17.14
CA ILE A 117 19.06 5.45 -16.41
C ILE A 117 17.80 5.15 -15.59
N ARG A 118 17.25 6.14 -14.89
CA ARG A 118 16.01 6.00 -14.10
C ARG A 118 14.82 5.61 -14.98
N ARG A 119 14.72 6.22 -16.17
CA ARG A 119 13.71 5.88 -17.18
C ARG A 119 13.85 4.44 -17.68
N ASP A 120 15.05 4.00 -18.01
CA ASP A 120 15.30 2.63 -18.49
C ASP A 120 14.98 1.60 -17.40
N ASN A 121 15.32 1.90 -16.14
CA ASN A 121 14.97 1.05 -14.99
C ASN A 121 13.45 0.95 -14.77
N ALA A 122 12.71 2.05 -14.94
CA ALA A 122 11.25 2.06 -14.88
C ALA A 122 10.62 1.23 -16.01
N LEU A 123 11.13 1.36 -17.23
CA LEU A 123 10.69 0.55 -18.37
C LEU A 123 10.96 -0.94 -18.15
N ALA A 124 12.15 -1.30 -17.66
CA ALA A 124 12.51 -2.68 -17.33
C ALA A 124 11.60 -3.24 -16.23
N THR A 125 11.27 -2.43 -15.22
CA THR A 125 10.32 -2.78 -14.15
C THR A 125 8.93 -3.07 -14.72
N GLY A 126 8.38 -2.17 -15.55
CA GLY A 126 7.09 -2.36 -16.21
C GLY A 126 7.08 -3.59 -17.12
N LYS A 127 8.17 -3.83 -17.86
CA LYS A 127 8.31 -5.03 -18.70
C LYS A 127 8.37 -6.32 -17.88
N GLY A 128 9.06 -6.31 -16.73
CA GLY A 128 9.08 -7.42 -15.79
C GLY A 128 7.68 -7.75 -15.26
N LEU A 129 6.90 -6.73 -14.89
CA LEU A 129 5.52 -6.87 -14.47
C LEU A 129 4.65 -7.47 -15.58
N GLN A 130 4.73 -6.93 -16.80
CA GLN A 130 4.00 -7.44 -17.96
C GLN A 130 4.32 -8.91 -18.24
N ASN A 131 5.61 -9.27 -18.22
CA ASN A 131 6.05 -10.64 -18.46
C ASN A 131 5.46 -11.62 -17.43
N ARG A 132 5.46 -11.25 -16.13
CA ARG A 132 4.82 -12.07 -15.09
C ARG A 132 3.31 -12.16 -15.29
N TYR A 133 2.63 -11.06 -15.58
CA TYR A 133 1.18 -11.10 -15.80
C TYR A 133 0.81 -11.91 -17.05
N ASN A 134 1.63 -11.92 -18.10
CA ASN A 134 1.43 -12.75 -19.28
C ASN A 134 1.42 -14.26 -18.97
N GLU A 135 2.12 -14.74 -17.94
CA GLU A 135 2.11 -16.17 -17.65
C GLU A 135 0.72 -16.69 -17.24
N THR A 136 -0.15 -15.80 -16.74
CA THR A 136 -1.54 -16.13 -16.38
C THR A 136 -2.39 -16.56 -17.59
N ILE A 137 -1.95 -16.26 -18.82
CA ILE A 137 -2.63 -16.69 -20.06
C ILE A 137 -1.93 -17.88 -20.75
N PHE A 138 -0.77 -18.33 -20.29
CA PHE A 138 -0.03 -19.40 -20.97
C PHE A 138 -0.82 -20.71 -21.02
N TRP A 139 -1.50 -21.06 -19.94
CA TRP A 139 -2.34 -22.26 -19.92
C TRP A 139 -3.48 -22.19 -20.96
N LYS A 140 -4.09 -21.01 -21.15
CA LYS A 140 -5.10 -20.79 -22.19
C LYS A 140 -4.54 -21.03 -23.59
N ILE A 141 -3.30 -20.63 -23.85
CA ILE A 141 -2.60 -20.89 -25.12
C ILE A 141 -2.31 -22.38 -25.27
N ILE A 142 -1.83 -23.04 -24.20
CA ILE A 142 -1.56 -24.48 -24.19
C ILE A 142 -2.83 -25.28 -24.47
N LEU A 143 -3.98 -24.91 -23.90
CA LEU A 143 -5.26 -25.57 -24.16
C LEU A 143 -5.65 -25.47 -25.65
N LYS A 144 -5.43 -24.32 -26.29
CA LYS A 144 -5.62 -24.18 -27.75
C LYS A 144 -4.68 -25.10 -28.52
N GLY A 145 -3.42 -25.22 -28.11
CA GLY A 145 -2.46 -26.15 -28.69
C GLY A 145 -2.88 -27.61 -28.52
N ALA A 146 -3.36 -27.99 -27.34
CA ALA A 146 -3.81 -29.34 -27.02
C ALA A 146 -5.00 -29.77 -27.89
N ALA A 147 -5.95 -28.86 -28.16
CA ALA A 147 -7.10 -29.12 -29.02
C ALA A 147 -6.75 -29.43 -30.48
N LEU A 148 -5.53 -29.07 -30.94
CA LEU A 148 -5.05 -29.32 -32.29
C LEU A 148 -4.27 -30.64 -32.42
N ILE A 149 -4.01 -31.33 -31.30
CA ILE A 149 -3.22 -32.57 -31.32
C ILE A 149 -4.12 -33.73 -31.70
N ASP A 150 -3.67 -34.53 -32.66
CA ASP A 150 -4.32 -35.79 -33.03
C ASP A 150 -4.20 -36.80 -31.88
N HIS A 151 -5.34 -37.11 -31.24
CA HIS A 151 -5.41 -38.01 -30.09
C HIS A 151 -4.94 -39.43 -30.43
N SER A 152 -5.04 -39.86 -31.70
CA SER A 152 -4.62 -41.19 -32.14
C SER A 152 -3.10 -41.37 -32.16
N LYS A 153 -2.34 -40.26 -32.15
CA LYS A 153 -0.87 -40.25 -32.17
C LYS A 153 -0.25 -40.08 -30.78
N LEU A 154 -1.07 -39.94 -29.75
CA LEU A 154 -0.59 -39.74 -28.39
C LEU A 154 -0.24 -41.08 -27.72
N PRO A 155 0.89 -41.15 -27.01
CA PRO A 155 1.23 -42.35 -26.25
C PRO A 155 0.21 -42.58 -25.14
N THR A 156 -0.10 -43.85 -24.85
CA THR A 156 -0.97 -44.24 -23.74
C THR A 156 -0.43 -43.67 -22.44
N ALA A 157 -1.32 -43.09 -21.61
CA ALA A 157 -0.96 -42.56 -20.31
C ALA A 157 -0.28 -43.65 -19.46
N LYS A 158 0.89 -43.33 -18.90
CA LYS A 158 1.62 -44.22 -17.99
C LYS A 158 1.63 -43.61 -16.59
N GLY A 159 1.37 -44.44 -15.58
CA GLY A 159 1.39 -44.06 -14.17
C GLY A 159 0.06 -43.49 -13.65
N PRO A 160 0.03 -43.05 -12.38
CA PRO A 160 -1.16 -42.47 -11.75
C PRO A 160 -1.65 -41.22 -12.49
N ALA A 161 -2.96 -40.98 -12.45
CA ALA A 161 -3.54 -39.76 -13.01
C ALA A 161 -2.98 -38.54 -12.27
N ASP A 162 -2.27 -37.67 -13.00
CA ASP A 162 -1.66 -36.44 -12.47
C ASP A 162 -2.50 -35.19 -12.73
N GLY A 163 -3.75 -35.37 -13.20
CA GLY A 163 -4.68 -34.28 -13.47
C GLY A 163 -4.44 -33.57 -14.82
N PHE A 164 -3.64 -34.16 -15.71
CA PHE A 164 -3.36 -33.65 -17.05
C PHE A 164 -3.53 -34.73 -18.14
N THR A 165 -4.12 -34.34 -19.27
CA THR A 165 -4.24 -35.22 -20.43
C THR A 165 -2.90 -35.36 -21.17
N MET A 166 -2.74 -36.40 -21.98
CA MET A 166 -1.54 -36.56 -22.82
C MET A 166 -1.41 -35.45 -23.86
N ALA A 167 -2.54 -34.91 -24.35
CA ALA A 167 -2.58 -33.78 -25.26
C ALA A 167 -2.06 -32.51 -24.57
N GLU A 168 -2.52 -32.23 -23.35
CA GLU A 168 -2.03 -31.10 -22.54
C GLU A 168 -0.53 -31.22 -22.25
N LYS A 169 -0.04 -32.41 -21.93
CA LYS A 169 1.40 -32.64 -21.69
C LYS A 169 2.22 -32.39 -22.94
N ALA A 170 1.79 -32.90 -24.10
CA ALA A 170 2.46 -32.71 -25.37
C ALA A 170 2.43 -31.24 -25.81
N ALA A 171 1.28 -30.56 -25.70
CA ALA A 171 1.12 -29.15 -26.00
C ALA A 171 1.97 -28.27 -25.08
N THR A 172 2.07 -28.60 -23.80
CA THR A 172 2.94 -27.86 -22.88
C THR A 172 4.41 -27.99 -23.26
N LYS A 173 4.88 -29.21 -23.57
CA LYS A 173 6.25 -29.42 -24.01
C LYS A 173 6.56 -28.58 -25.26
N LYS A 174 5.65 -28.59 -26.24
CA LYS A 174 5.79 -27.80 -27.46
C LYS A 174 5.80 -26.29 -27.17
N PHE A 175 4.86 -25.81 -26.36
CA PHE A 175 4.84 -24.41 -25.94
C PHE A 175 6.14 -23.99 -25.25
N MET A 176 6.66 -24.82 -24.35
CA MET A 176 7.93 -24.56 -23.68
C MET A 176 9.11 -24.49 -24.64
N GLU A 177 9.16 -25.39 -25.63
CA GLU A 177 10.18 -25.39 -26.68
C GLU A 177 10.10 -24.11 -27.54
N ASP A 178 8.91 -23.78 -28.02
CA ASP A 178 8.66 -22.61 -28.88
C ASP A 178 8.92 -21.28 -28.12
N ALA A 179 8.65 -21.25 -26.81
CA ALA A 179 8.84 -20.06 -25.96
C ALA A 179 10.22 -20.01 -25.27
N GLY A 180 11.11 -20.97 -25.51
CA GLY A 180 12.48 -20.95 -24.99
C GLY A 180 12.65 -21.36 -23.51
N TYR A 181 11.69 -22.11 -22.95
CA TYR A 181 11.79 -22.67 -21.60
C TYR A 181 12.57 -24.00 -21.57
N GLY A 182 13.25 -24.28 -20.46
CA GLY A 182 13.99 -25.53 -20.28
C GLY A 182 13.09 -26.76 -20.31
N LEU A 183 13.48 -27.79 -21.09
CA LEU A 183 12.66 -28.99 -21.33
C LEU A 183 12.89 -30.13 -20.33
N GLY A 184 13.48 -29.88 -19.16
CA GLY A 184 13.66 -30.90 -18.13
C GLY A 184 12.31 -31.45 -17.64
N ALA A 185 12.21 -32.77 -17.40
CA ALA A 185 10.94 -33.43 -17.08
C ALA A 185 10.25 -32.84 -15.83
N GLU A 186 11.01 -32.57 -14.77
CA GLU A 186 10.47 -31.94 -13.57
C GLU A 186 10.07 -30.48 -13.82
N ASN A 187 10.87 -29.73 -14.60
CA ASN A 187 10.52 -28.36 -14.98
C ASN A 187 9.21 -28.30 -15.76
N GLN A 188 9.01 -29.19 -16.74
CA GLN A 188 7.75 -29.28 -17.49
C GLN A 188 6.56 -29.56 -16.57
N ARG A 189 6.72 -30.44 -15.58
CA ARG A 189 5.68 -30.75 -14.61
C ARG A 189 5.35 -29.53 -13.74
N GLN A 190 6.35 -28.85 -13.21
CA GLN A 190 6.18 -27.66 -12.38
C GLN A 190 5.52 -26.52 -13.17
N CYS A 191 5.99 -26.22 -14.39
CA CYS A 191 5.39 -25.21 -15.26
C CYS A 191 3.92 -25.51 -15.59
N ARG A 192 3.56 -26.77 -15.89
CA ARG A 192 2.16 -27.15 -16.14
C ARG A 192 1.25 -26.86 -14.96
N ILE A 193 1.64 -27.32 -13.78
CA ILE A 193 0.86 -27.13 -12.54
C ILE A 193 0.72 -25.64 -12.26
N PHE A 194 1.83 -24.92 -12.34
CA PHE A 194 1.87 -23.50 -12.02
C PHE A 194 1.02 -22.66 -12.97
N TRP A 195 1.21 -22.80 -14.29
CA TRP A 195 0.43 -22.02 -15.28
C TRP A 195 -1.05 -22.38 -15.26
N LYS A 196 -1.41 -23.65 -15.01
CA LYS A 196 -2.81 -24.05 -14.82
C LYS A 196 -3.44 -23.35 -13.61
N ASN A 197 -2.73 -23.31 -12.48
CA ASN A 197 -3.20 -22.62 -11.27
C ASN A 197 -3.38 -21.12 -11.52
N LEU A 198 -2.39 -20.44 -12.12
CA LEU A 198 -2.49 -19.01 -12.44
C LEU A 198 -3.68 -18.70 -13.35
N PHE A 199 -3.91 -19.54 -14.36
CA PHE A 199 -5.06 -19.41 -15.24
C PHE A 199 -6.38 -19.60 -14.50
N GLN A 200 -6.49 -20.60 -13.63
CA GLN A 200 -7.70 -20.82 -12.83
C GLN A 200 -7.98 -19.64 -11.88
N MET A 201 -6.94 -19.07 -11.26
CA MET A 201 -7.08 -17.87 -10.43
C MET A 201 -7.60 -16.69 -11.24
N ARG A 202 -7.05 -16.48 -12.45
CA ARG A 202 -7.48 -15.42 -13.35
C ARG A 202 -8.95 -15.59 -13.77
N GLU A 203 -9.35 -16.79 -14.15
CA GLU A 203 -10.75 -17.08 -14.53
C GLU A 203 -11.72 -16.96 -13.35
N ALA A 204 -11.22 -17.15 -12.11
CA ALA A 204 -12.01 -16.88 -10.91
C ALA A 204 -12.22 -15.38 -10.64
N GLY A 205 -11.43 -14.49 -11.26
CA GLY A 205 -11.53 -13.03 -11.09
C GLY A 205 -10.46 -12.43 -10.18
N ILE A 206 -9.43 -13.21 -9.79
CA ILE A 206 -8.26 -12.69 -9.07
C ILE A 206 -7.43 -11.87 -10.04
N ASP A 207 -7.28 -10.57 -9.77
CA ASP A 207 -6.62 -9.64 -10.69
C ASP A 207 -5.45 -8.93 -10.03
N LYS A 208 -5.69 -8.14 -8.97
CA LYS A 208 -4.66 -7.29 -8.36
C LYS A 208 -3.52 -8.10 -7.74
N VAL A 209 -3.85 -9.19 -7.03
CA VAL A 209 -2.86 -10.13 -6.47
C VAL A 209 -2.02 -10.76 -7.58
N LEU A 210 -2.65 -11.18 -8.69
CA LEU A 210 -1.93 -11.75 -9.83
C LEU A 210 -1.10 -10.71 -10.58
N TYR A 211 -1.58 -9.47 -10.67
CA TYR A 211 -0.93 -8.37 -11.37
C TYR A 211 0.40 -8.03 -10.68
N TYR A 212 0.41 -7.88 -9.35
CA TYR A 212 1.60 -7.56 -8.57
C TYR A 212 2.35 -8.78 -8.01
N ARG A 213 2.10 -9.98 -8.56
CA ARG A 213 2.72 -11.21 -8.06
C ARG A 213 4.25 -11.18 -8.08
N THR A 214 4.83 -11.82 -7.09
CA THR A 214 6.28 -11.88 -6.80
C THR A 214 6.79 -13.32 -6.77
N LYS A 215 8.09 -13.51 -6.53
CA LYS A 215 8.67 -14.85 -6.36
C LYS A 215 8.20 -15.51 -5.06
N GLU A 216 7.94 -14.71 -4.02
CA GLU A 216 7.43 -15.14 -2.73
C GLU A 216 6.00 -15.68 -2.89
N PHE A 217 5.16 -14.97 -3.65
CA PHE A 217 3.84 -15.45 -4.07
C PHE A 217 3.95 -16.76 -4.86
N ASP A 218 4.80 -16.80 -5.89
CA ASP A 218 5.01 -18.00 -6.70
C ASP A 218 5.47 -19.20 -5.86
N SER A 219 6.30 -18.95 -4.84
CA SER A 219 6.78 -19.96 -3.90
C SER A 219 5.67 -20.45 -2.97
N TYR A 220 4.82 -19.55 -2.49
CA TYR A 220 3.62 -19.89 -1.73
C TYR A 220 2.69 -20.80 -2.55
N CYS A 221 2.34 -20.41 -3.78
CA CYS A 221 1.47 -21.22 -4.64
C CYS A 221 2.05 -22.61 -4.95
N LYS A 222 3.37 -22.71 -5.14
CA LYS A 222 4.06 -23.99 -5.39
C LYS A 222 4.13 -24.87 -4.14
N GLY A 223 4.27 -24.26 -2.96
CA GLY A 223 4.32 -24.93 -1.67
C GLY A 223 2.96 -25.27 -1.07
N TYR A 224 1.87 -24.76 -1.65
CA TYR A 224 0.53 -24.87 -1.09
C TYR A 224 0.10 -26.35 -0.87
N PRO A 225 -0.32 -26.76 0.34
CA PRO A 225 -0.61 -28.15 0.65
C PRO A 225 -1.75 -28.71 -0.19
N LYS A 226 -1.51 -29.81 -0.91
CA LYS A 226 -2.56 -30.53 -1.65
C LYS A 226 -3.65 -31.12 -0.75
N THR A 227 -3.34 -31.32 0.53
CA THR A 227 -4.25 -31.81 1.56
C THR A 227 -4.99 -30.67 2.28
N SER A 228 -4.78 -29.41 1.87
CA SER A 228 -5.50 -28.29 2.46
C SER A 228 -7.01 -28.45 2.24
N ARG A 229 -7.78 -28.06 3.25
CA ARG A 229 -9.26 -28.07 3.19
C ARG A 229 -9.80 -27.03 2.21
N ILE A 230 -9.04 -25.96 1.99
CA ILE A 230 -9.40 -24.85 1.11
C ILE A 230 -8.55 -24.98 -0.15
N SER A 231 -9.15 -24.84 -1.33
CA SER A 231 -8.37 -24.88 -2.57
C SER A 231 -7.46 -23.65 -2.64
N LEU A 232 -6.35 -23.76 -3.39
CA LEU A 232 -5.45 -22.61 -3.58
C LEU A 232 -6.21 -21.42 -4.19
N VAL A 233 -7.08 -21.65 -5.17
CA VAL A 233 -7.87 -20.58 -5.80
C VAL A 233 -8.80 -19.89 -4.80
N ASP A 234 -9.46 -20.65 -3.91
CA ASP A 234 -10.34 -20.07 -2.89
C ASP A 234 -9.55 -19.29 -1.84
N ALA A 235 -8.35 -19.77 -1.48
CA ALA A 235 -7.46 -19.05 -0.57
C ALA A 235 -7.00 -17.72 -1.17
N GLU A 236 -6.56 -17.71 -2.43
CA GLU A 236 -6.17 -16.49 -3.14
C GLU A 236 -7.35 -15.55 -3.39
N MET A 237 -8.55 -16.08 -3.63
CA MET A 237 -9.76 -15.25 -3.79
C MET A 237 -10.09 -14.49 -2.50
N LYS A 238 -9.86 -15.10 -1.33
CA LYS A 238 -9.97 -14.39 -0.05
C LYS A 238 -8.96 -13.27 0.04
N TRP A 239 -7.71 -13.50 -0.38
CA TRP A 239 -6.69 -12.45 -0.39
C TRP A 239 -7.04 -11.31 -1.34
N GLU A 240 -7.50 -11.62 -2.55
CA GLU A 240 -7.97 -10.63 -3.51
C GLU A 240 -9.09 -9.79 -2.91
N THR A 241 -10.11 -10.43 -2.33
CA THR A 241 -11.26 -9.73 -1.74
C THR A 241 -10.84 -8.85 -0.57
N GLN A 242 -9.97 -9.36 0.32
CA GLN A 242 -9.52 -8.66 1.52
C GLN A 242 -8.55 -7.52 1.20
N HIS A 243 -7.65 -7.70 0.24
CA HIS A 243 -6.51 -6.81 0.02
C HIS A 243 -6.65 -5.90 -1.19
N ARG A 244 -7.55 -6.19 -2.15
CA ARG A 244 -7.77 -5.35 -3.34
C ARG A 244 -7.96 -3.86 -3.01
N PRO A 245 -8.82 -3.46 -2.05
CA PRO A 245 -9.01 -2.05 -1.74
C PRO A 245 -7.71 -1.35 -1.31
N TYR A 246 -6.86 -2.05 -0.54
CA TYR A 246 -5.58 -1.52 -0.08
C TYR A 246 -4.54 -1.46 -1.20
N ILE A 247 -4.56 -2.42 -2.12
CA ILE A 247 -3.71 -2.37 -3.33
C ILE A 247 -4.10 -1.16 -4.18
N GLU A 248 -5.39 -0.95 -4.46
CA GLU A 248 -5.89 0.17 -5.26
C GLU A 248 -5.59 1.53 -4.59
N GLN A 249 -5.72 1.60 -3.28
CA GLN A 249 -5.35 2.80 -2.53
C GLN A 249 -3.84 3.05 -2.59
N LEU A 250 -3.02 2.00 -2.50
CA LEU A 250 -1.56 2.10 -2.60
C LEU A 250 -1.10 2.51 -4.01
N GLU A 251 -1.73 2.00 -5.07
CA GLU A 251 -1.51 2.44 -6.45
C GLU A 251 -1.74 3.95 -6.58
N THR A 252 -2.91 4.40 -6.13
CA THR A 252 -3.33 5.81 -6.18
C THR A 252 -2.36 6.68 -5.39
N ARG A 253 -1.99 6.25 -4.17
CA ARG A 253 -1.06 6.96 -3.31
C ARG A 253 0.33 7.09 -3.95
N ALA A 254 0.89 6.01 -4.48
CA ALA A 254 2.20 6.05 -5.15
C ALA A 254 2.19 7.03 -6.34
N LEU A 255 1.12 7.02 -7.15
CA LEU A 255 0.93 7.95 -8.26
C LEU A 255 0.84 9.41 -7.80
N ARG A 256 0.11 9.69 -6.71
CA ARG A 256 -0.06 11.04 -6.16
C ARG A 256 1.23 11.58 -5.55
N LEU A 257 1.92 10.76 -4.76
CA LEU A 257 3.22 11.10 -4.16
C LEU A 257 4.26 11.44 -5.23
N ALA A 258 4.35 10.62 -6.28
CA ALA A 258 5.24 10.88 -7.40
C ALA A 258 4.92 12.19 -8.17
N LYS A 259 3.67 12.66 -8.12
CA LYS A 259 3.23 13.95 -8.69
C LYS A 259 3.36 15.12 -7.71
N GLY A 260 3.96 14.92 -6.53
CA GLY A 260 4.24 15.97 -5.56
C GLY A 260 3.21 16.12 -4.43
N ASP A 261 2.30 15.15 -4.22
CA ASP A 261 1.39 15.14 -3.06
C ASP A 261 2.11 14.76 -1.76
N LEU A 262 3.17 15.49 -1.39
CA LEU A 262 4.01 15.19 -0.22
C LEU A 262 3.22 15.29 1.09
N MET A 263 2.25 16.22 1.16
CA MET A 263 1.38 16.40 2.33
C MET A 263 0.35 15.28 2.49
N ARG A 264 0.18 14.42 1.46
CA ARG A 264 -0.83 13.36 1.38
C ARG A 264 -2.25 13.89 1.50
N LEU A 265 -2.55 14.96 0.77
CA LEU A 265 -3.92 15.49 0.66
C LEU A 265 -4.86 14.44 0.06
N SER A 266 -4.34 13.54 -0.78
CA SER A 266 -5.11 12.40 -1.30
C SER A 266 -5.65 11.45 -0.23
N ASP A 267 -5.08 11.41 0.98
CA ASP A 267 -5.64 10.64 2.10
C ASP A 267 -7.00 11.22 2.56
N LEU A 268 -7.21 12.53 2.40
CA LEU A 268 -8.48 13.20 2.70
C LEU A 268 -9.53 13.00 1.61
N GLU A 269 -9.17 12.50 0.43
CA GLU A 269 -10.12 12.14 -0.64
C GLU A 269 -10.69 10.72 -0.43
N ASN A 270 -10.10 9.92 0.47
CA ASN A 270 -10.52 8.54 0.70
C ASN A 270 -11.92 8.49 1.36
N PRO A 271 -12.92 7.79 0.80
CA PRO A 271 -14.29 7.85 1.32
C PRO A 271 -14.43 7.45 2.80
N PRO A 272 -13.87 6.32 3.28
CA PRO A 272 -13.82 6.01 4.71
C PRO A 272 -13.25 7.12 5.61
N VAL A 273 -12.25 7.87 5.11
CA VAL A 273 -11.63 9.00 5.83
C VAL A 273 -12.55 10.22 5.81
N VAL A 274 -13.07 10.62 4.64
CA VAL A 274 -13.99 11.77 4.48
C VAL A 274 -15.21 11.65 5.40
N GLU A 275 -15.76 10.44 5.54
CA GLU A 275 -16.92 10.19 6.38
C GLU A 275 -16.66 10.51 7.86
N ARG A 276 -15.45 10.21 8.34
CA ARG A 276 -15.09 10.22 9.78
C ARG A 276 -14.23 11.40 10.20
N LEU A 277 -13.47 11.98 9.29
CA LEU A 277 -12.53 13.08 9.54
C LEU A 277 -12.99 14.35 8.81
N LYS A 278 -13.18 15.43 9.57
CA LYS A 278 -13.67 16.75 9.14
C LYS A 278 -12.58 17.78 9.36
N VAL A 279 -11.53 17.68 8.54
CA VAL A 279 -10.37 18.59 8.56
C VAL A 279 -10.25 19.32 7.23
N HIS A 280 -9.76 20.55 7.26
CA HIS A 280 -9.50 21.32 6.06
C HIS A 280 -8.12 20.96 5.50
N GLU A 281 -7.95 20.96 4.18
CA GLU A 281 -6.67 20.60 3.53
C GLU A 281 -5.50 21.46 4.03
N SER A 282 -5.73 22.74 4.33
CA SER A 282 -4.70 23.66 4.84
C SER A 282 -4.17 23.32 6.25
N THR A 283 -4.89 22.49 7.01
CA THR A 283 -4.46 22.03 8.34
C THR A 283 -3.91 20.61 8.31
N TRP A 284 -3.77 20.00 7.13
CA TRP A 284 -3.28 18.63 6.94
C TRP A 284 -1.84 18.62 6.43
N ASN A 285 -0.94 17.92 7.13
CA ASN A 285 0.47 17.84 6.73
C ASN A 285 1.14 16.54 7.20
N ASN A 286 1.62 15.73 6.25
CA ASN A 286 2.43 14.55 6.51
C ASN A 286 3.90 14.68 6.02
N ALA A 287 4.27 15.85 5.50
CA ALA A 287 5.52 16.06 4.76
C ALA A 287 6.67 16.56 5.62
N LYS A 288 6.40 17.53 6.51
CA LYS A 288 7.42 18.18 7.35
C LYS A 288 6.79 18.92 8.52
N ASN A 289 7.59 19.22 9.54
CA ASN A 289 7.20 20.13 10.61
C ASN A 289 7.75 21.53 10.30
N GLU A 290 6.85 22.50 10.17
CA GLU A 290 7.21 23.89 9.90
C GLU A 290 7.21 24.70 11.19
N TRP A 291 8.01 25.75 11.28
CA TRP A 291 7.92 26.71 12.37
C TRP A 291 6.55 27.39 12.40
N ALA A 292 6.00 27.60 13.60
CA ALA A 292 4.76 28.36 13.75
C ALA A 292 4.97 29.85 13.43
N PHE A 293 6.13 30.39 13.83
CA PHE A 293 6.48 31.80 13.67
C PHE A 293 7.95 31.95 13.24
N SER A 294 8.20 32.80 12.25
CA SER A 294 9.55 33.10 11.79
C SER A 294 10.43 33.72 12.88
N SER A 295 9.84 34.49 13.81
CA SER A 295 10.56 35.07 14.95
C SER A 295 11.06 34.02 15.95
N GLU A 296 10.30 32.94 16.15
CA GLU A 296 10.73 31.82 17.01
C GLU A 296 11.88 31.05 16.34
N GLU A 297 11.83 30.87 15.02
CA GLU A 297 12.92 30.27 14.24
C GLU A 297 14.20 31.13 14.32
N GLU A 298 14.10 32.44 14.10
CA GLU A 298 15.23 33.38 14.22
C GLU A 298 15.84 33.36 15.64
N SER A 299 14.99 33.39 16.67
CA SER A 299 15.43 33.31 18.07
C SER A 299 16.16 31.99 18.38
N PHE A 300 15.72 30.88 17.78
CA PHE A 300 16.40 29.60 17.87
C PHE A 300 17.77 29.63 17.16
N ARG A 301 17.85 30.25 15.96
CA ARG A 301 19.10 30.43 15.20
C ARG A 301 20.13 31.25 15.98
N GLU A 302 19.72 32.37 16.58
CA GLU A 302 20.60 33.26 17.32
C GLU A 302 21.26 32.60 18.53
N LYS A 303 20.61 31.61 19.15
CA LYS A 303 21.18 30.87 20.29
C LYS A 303 22.31 29.91 19.90
N GLY A 304 22.63 29.76 18.61
CA GLY A 304 23.75 28.94 18.14
C GLY A 304 23.56 27.43 18.36
N LEU A 305 22.31 26.98 18.60
CA LEU A 305 21.95 25.59 18.89
C LEU A 305 21.90 24.69 17.63
N GLN A 306 22.52 25.13 16.53
CA GLN A 306 22.53 24.45 15.23
C GLN A 306 23.74 23.53 15.00
N THR A 307 24.68 23.44 15.95
CA THR A 307 25.87 22.59 15.78
C THR A 307 25.51 21.14 16.07
N PHE A 308 24.94 20.46 15.07
CA PHE A 308 24.64 19.04 15.16
C PHE A 308 25.83 18.23 14.66
N SER A 309 26.17 17.15 15.37
CA SER A 309 27.14 16.18 14.85
C SER A 309 26.64 15.65 13.50
N PRO A 310 27.50 15.46 12.48
CA PRO A 310 27.13 14.81 11.23
C PRO A 310 26.44 13.45 11.43
N GLU A 311 26.73 12.78 12.54
CA GLU A 311 26.12 11.50 12.94
C GLU A 311 24.63 11.62 13.36
N LEU A 312 24.16 12.82 13.71
CA LEU A 312 22.78 13.11 14.12
C LEU A 312 21.88 13.57 12.96
N ILE A 313 22.46 13.83 11.78
CA ILE A 313 21.73 14.35 10.62
C ILE A 313 21.09 13.20 9.88
N CYS A 314 19.76 13.13 9.90
CA CYS A 314 19.02 12.20 9.07
C CYS A 314 18.90 12.73 7.64
N ALA A 315 19.02 11.84 6.65
CA ALA A 315 18.76 12.19 5.25
C ALA A 315 17.31 12.71 5.08
N PRO A 316 17.10 13.70 4.19
CA PRO A 316 15.76 14.13 3.82
C PRO A 316 14.97 12.93 3.29
N TYR A 317 13.68 12.94 3.56
CA TYR A 317 12.79 11.85 3.15
C TYR A 317 12.77 11.78 1.62
N ASN A 318 13.15 10.64 1.04
CA ASN A 318 13.14 10.45 -0.40
C ASN A 318 12.15 9.36 -0.83
N TYR A 319 10.91 9.76 -1.15
CA TYR A 319 9.89 8.87 -1.72
C TYR A 319 10.36 8.15 -3.01
N GLN A 320 11.40 8.67 -3.68
CA GLN A 320 11.92 8.15 -4.95
C GLN A 320 12.87 6.97 -4.75
N LEU A 321 13.41 6.78 -3.55
CA LEU A 321 14.14 5.60 -3.14
C LEU A 321 13.31 4.92 -2.05
N LEU A 322 12.44 4.00 -2.44
CA LEU A 322 12.25 2.79 -1.61
C LEU A 322 13.66 2.19 -1.50
N SER A 323 14.43 2.67 -0.53
CA SER A 323 15.83 2.29 -0.35
C SER A 323 15.90 0.80 -0.13
N ASP A 324 17.02 0.18 -0.54
CA ASP A 324 17.32 -1.22 -0.20
C ASP A 324 17.29 -1.46 1.33
N THR A 325 17.39 -0.40 2.14
CA THR A 325 17.01 -0.42 3.54
C THR A 325 15.49 -0.30 3.66
N GLU A 326 14.82 -1.44 3.84
CA GLU A 326 13.37 -1.57 4.04
C GLU A 326 12.81 -0.81 5.29
N GLU A 327 13.55 0.11 5.87
CA GLU A 327 13.26 0.75 7.17
C GLU A 327 12.16 1.83 7.08
N ASP A 328 11.92 2.41 5.90
CA ASP A 328 10.82 3.36 5.71
C ASP A 328 9.53 2.65 5.27
N LYS A 329 8.56 2.61 6.20
CA LYS A 329 7.23 2.04 5.98
C LYS A 329 6.15 3.11 5.81
N SER A 330 6.49 4.38 5.74
CA SER A 330 5.49 5.45 5.81
C SER A 330 4.51 5.44 4.63
N THR A 331 4.92 5.00 3.44
CA THR A 331 4.01 4.81 2.28
C THR A 331 2.91 3.79 2.59
N PHE A 332 3.22 2.81 3.44
CA PHE A 332 2.32 1.73 3.83
C PHE A 332 1.49 2.05 5.08
N THR A 333 1.58 3.26 5.62
CA THR A 333 0.80 3.70 6.77
C THR A 333 -0.51 4.35 6.33
N PHE A 334 -1.64 3.79 6.74
CA PHE A 334 -2.98 4.19 6.32
C PHE A 334 -3.87 4.55 7.51
N LEU A 335 -4.91 5.34 7.24
CA LEU A 335 -6.05 5.51 8.14
C LEU A 335 -7.13 4.52 7.77
N LEU A 336 -7.52 3.68 8.73
CA LEU A 336 -8.61 2.71 8.57
C LEU A 336 -9.74 3.00 9.55
N PRO A 337 -10.99 2.65 9.21
CA PRO A 337 -12.11 2.72 10.15
C PRO A 337 -11.86 1.84 11.38
N LYS A 338 -11.87 2.45 12.56
CA LYS A 338 -11.90 1.71 13.83
C LYS A 338 -13.32 1.24 14.14
N ASP A 339 -14.28 2.15 13.94
CA ASP A 339 -15.70 1.96 14.14
C ASP A 339 -16.49 2.90 13.20
N GLY A 340 -17.80 3.04 13.42
CA GLY A 340 -18.66 3.92 12.63
C GLY A 340 -18.33 5.42 12.76
N SER A 341 -17.46 5.82 13.70
CA SER A 341 -17.24 7.22 14.09
C SER A 341 -15.78 7.67 14.10
N SER A 342 -14.83 6.74 14.15
CA SER A 342 -13.41 7.03 14.35
C SER A 342 -12.49 6.24 13.42
N LEU A 343 -11.29 6.78 13.23
CA LEU A 343 -10.21 6.18 12.44
C LEU A 343 -9.09 5.72 13.38
N PHE A 344 -8.23 4.83 12.88
CA PHE A 344 -6.94 4.54 13.49
C PHE A 344 -5.86 4.45 12.41
N ALA A 345 -4.63 4.80 12.78
CA ALA A 345 -3.47 4.62 11.91
C ALA A 345 -2.88 3.20 12.07
N CYS A 346 -2.52 2.56 10.97
CA CYS A 346 -1.83 1.26 10.94
C CYS A 346 -0.92 1.13 9.71
N SER A 347 0.02 0.18 9.74
CA SER A 347 0.75 -0.26 8.54
C SER A 347 0.04 -1.43 7.87
N ILE A 348 -0.04 -1.46 6.54
CA ILE A 348 -0.57 -2.63 5.78
C ILE A 348 0.51 -3.69 5.48
N VAL A 349 1.76 -3.41 5.86
CA VAL A 349 2.89 -4.35 5.78
C VAL A 349 3.51 -4.56 7.17
N PRO A 350 4.25 -5.66 7.38
CA PRO A 350 4.98 -5.88 8.63
C PRO A 350 5.99 -4.76 8.88
N VAL A 351 6.12 -4.39 10.15
CA VAL A 351 7.04 -3.35 10.61
C VAL A 351 8.03 -3.97 11.59
N CYS A 352 9.30 -3.65 11.42
CA CYS A 352 10.39 -4.02 12.32
C CYS A 352 10.63 -2.93 13.36
N GLU A 353 11.27 -3.29 14.47
CA GLU A 353 11.72 -2.30 15.45
C GLU A 353 12.70 -1.31 14.81
N GLY A 354 12.51 -0.01 15.05
CA GLY A 354 13.31 1.06 14.45
C GLY A 354 12.76 1.63 13.15
N ASP A 355 11.86 0.92 12.47
CA ASP A 355 11.27 1.38 11.21
C ASP A 355 10.61 2.76 11.36
N PHE A 356 10.78 3.59 10.34
CA PHE A 356 10.15 4.89 10.20
C PHE A 356 8.74 4.73 9.60
N LEU A 357 7.73 5.25 10.29
CA LEU A 357 6.32 5.14 9.90
C LEU A 357 5.74 6.43 9.32
N GLY A 358 6.48 7.54 9.40
CA GLY A 358 6.06 8.85 8.92
C GLY A 358 6.31 9.96 9.93
N ILE A 359 5.75 11.14 9.65
CA ILE A 359 5.92 12.35 10.44
C ILE A 359 4.67 12.60 11.28
N PHE A 360 4.86 12.88 12.56
CA PHE A 360 3.78 13.37 13.42
C PHE A 360 3.57 14.86 13.14
N ALA A 361 2.37 15.22 12.70
CA ALA A 361 2.10 16.57 12.23
C ALA A 361 2.03 17.58 13.37
N GLY A 362 2.47 18.79 13.09
CA GLY A 362 2.46 19.91 14.02
C GLY A 362 3.43 21.01 13.57
N LYS A 363 3.36 22.14 14.26
CA LYS A 363 4.25 23.28 14.07
C LYS A 363 5.34 23.31 15.15
N ILE A 364 6.58 23.59 14.75
CA ILE A 364 7.69 23.75 15.69
C ILE A 364 7.52 25.09 16.41
N ARG A 365 7.69 25.05 17.74
CA ARG A 365 7.63 26.20 18.64
C ARG A 365 8.94 26.37 19.37
N PHE A 366 9.36 27.62 19.54
CA PHE A 366 10.43 27.98 20.47
C PHE A 366 9.95 29.04 21.46
N SER A 367 9.25 28.59 22.50
CA SER A 367 8.63 29.48 23.50
C SER A 367 8.38 28.78 24.83
N GLU A 368 8.25 29.57 25.90
CA GLU A 368 7.88 29.10 27.24
C GLU A 368 6.38 28.79 27.36
N ASN A 369 5.57 29.20 26.38
CA ASN A 369 4.10 29.07 26.38
C ASN A 369 3.66 27.65 25.96
N TRP A 370 4.10 26.65 26.71
CA TRP A 370 3.85 25.24 26.44
C TRP A 370 2.36 24.86 26.57
N SER A 371 1.87 24.06 25.62
CA SER A 371 0.52 23.45 25.68
C SER A 371 0.56 22.06 26.27
N THR A 372 -0.11 21.84 27.40
CA THR A 372 -0.23 20.51 28.06
C THR A 372 -1.07 19.52 27.25
N THR A 373 -1.98 20.02 26.42
CA THR A 373 -2.89 19.20 25.59
C THR A 373 -2.33 18.89 24.21
N HIS A 374 -1.66 19.85 23.56
CA HIS A 374 -1.20 19.76 22.16
C HIS A 374 0.33 19.80 22.00
N GLY A 375 1.09 19.91 23.09
CA GLY A 375 2.55 19.96 23.04
C GLY A 375 3.20 18.57 23.01
N ILE A 376 4.29 18.44 22.25
CA ILE A 376 5.28 17.36 22.36
C ILE A 376 6.65 17.99 22.66
N HIS A 377 7.29 17.57 23.76
CA HIS A 377 8.55 18.18 24.22
C HIS A 377 9.68 17.86 23.24
N GLY A 378 10.46 18.89 22.89
CA GLY A 378 11.68 18.77 22.12
C GLY A 378 12.89 18.39 22.97
N PRO A 379 14.05 18.17 22.32
CA PRO A 379 15.29 17.79 22.97
C PRO A 379 15.96 18.91 23.79
N ILE A 380 15.48 20.16 23.67
CA ILE A 380 16.01 21.31 24.39
C ILE A 380 14.87 22.10 25.03
N ASP A 381 15.20 22.90 26.05
CA ASP A 381 14.25 23.78 26.71
C ASP A 381 13.59 24.74 25.72
N ASN A 382 12.30 24.95 25.91
CA ASN A 382 11.42 25.80 25.09
C ASN A 382 11.23 25.35 23.64
N LEU A 383 11.90 24.31 23.15
CA LEU A 383 11.61 23.69 21.86
C LEU A 383 10.53 22.64 22.01
N TRP A 384 9.47 22.74 21.23
CA TRP A 384 8.39 21.76 21.25
C TRP A 384 7.59 21.75 19.95
N LEU A 385 6.79 20.71 19.76
CA LEU A 385 5.87 20.59 18.63
C LEU A 385 4.45 20.86 19.11
N ASP A 386 3.77 21.77 18.43
CA ASP A 386 2.38 22.14 18.65
C ASP A 386 1.50 21.57 17.54
N TYR A 387 0.64 20.61 17.86
CA TYR A 387 -0.30 20.03 16.88
C TYR A 387 -1.73 20.60 16.98
N SER A 388 -1.94 21.71 17.69
CA SER A 388 -3.26 22.34 17.83
C SER A 388 -3.84 22.87 16.50
N GLN A 389 -2.99 23.26 15.56
CA GLN A 389 -3.39 23.89 14.28
C GLN A 389 -3.16 23.01 13.06
N VAL A 390 -2.32 21.98 13.19
CA VAL A 390 -1.94 21.10 12.08
C VAL A 390 -2.01 19.66 12.52
N THR A 391 -2.63 18.82 11.70
CA THR A 391 -2.84 17.41 11.93
C THR A 391 -2.43 16.59 10.70
N GLY A 392 -2.46 15.28 10.82
CA GLY A 392 -2.01 14.34 9.79
C GLY A 392 -2.42 12.91 10.12
N THR A 393 -2.00 11.97 9.29
CA THR A 393 -2.33 10.54 9.41
C THR A 393 -1.90 10.01 10.79
N LEU A 394 -0.69 10.36 11.21
CA LEU A 394 -0.12 9.87 12.47
C LEU A 394 -0.64 10.59 13.72
N ASN A 395 -1.38 11.68 13.56
CA ASN A 395 -2.11 12.30 14.67
C ASN A 395 -3.34 11.48 15.07
N GLN A 396 -3.79 10.55 14.20
CA GLN A 396 -4.89 9.61 14.45
C GLN A 396 -4.43 8.25 15.02
N MET A 397 -3.19 8.14 15.47
CA MET A 397 -2.74 6.97 16.22
C MET A 397 -3.53 6.83 17.52
N LEU A 398 -3.69 5.60 17.99
CA LEU A 398 -4.23 5.38 19.33
C LEU A 398 -3.23 5.91 20.37
N VAL A 399 -3.76 6.39 21.49
CA VAL A 399 -2.96 6.96 22.57
C VAL A 399 -3.27 6.22 23.86
N SER A 400 -2.23 5.72 24.53
CA SER A 400 -2.33 5.15 25.88
C SER A 400 -2.03 6.21 26.95
N GLU A 401 -2.47 5.95 28.18
CA GLU A 401 -2.16 6.79 29.34
C GLU A 401 -0.64 6.89 29.58
N PRO A 402 -0.15 7.93 30.28
CA PRO A 402 1.27 8.04 30.62
C PRO A 402 1.80 6.79 31.33
N GLY A 403 2.88 6.20 30.78
CA GLY A 403 3.44 4.93 31.27
C GLY A 403 2.72 3.67 30.79
N GLY A 404 1.67 3.81 29.98
CA GLY A 404 0.93 2.71 29.38
C GLY A 404 1.67 2.01 28.24
N HIS A 405 1.00 1.02 27.63
CA HIS A 405 1.56 0.25 26.53
C HIS A 405 1.62 1.06 25.22
N ALA A 406 2.72 0.94 24.49
CA ALA A 406 2.89 1.49 23.15
C ALA A 406 3.65 0.51 22.25
N ASN A 407 3.45 0.64 20.95
CA ASN A 407 4.24 -0.04 19.93
C ASN A 407 5.02 0.95 19.04
N VAL A 408 4.78 2.25 19.19
CA VAL A 408 5.53 3.32 18.52
C VAL A 408 5.95 4.43 19.50
N ARG A 409 6.95 5.21 19.10
CA ARG A 409 7.39 6.43 19.81
C ARG A 409 7.52 7.60 18.86
N LEU A 410 7.36 8.81 19.41
CA LEU A 410 7.74 10.05 18.74
C LEU A 410 9.23 10.29 18.96
N GLN A 411 9.96 10.62 17.90
CA GLN A 411 11.39 10.87 17.95
C GLN A 411 11.74 12.14 17.18
N TRP A 412 12.35 13.09 17.88
CA TRP A 412 12.91 14.30 17.29
C TRP A 412 14.16 13.97 16.51
N GLU A 413 14.22 14.45 15.27
CA GLU A 413 15.34 14.25 14.37
C GLU A 413 15.68 15.56 13.67
N VAL A 414 16.97 15.78 13.43
CA VAL A 414 17.44 16.90 12.62
C VAL A 414 17.55 16.43 11.18
N ILE A 415 16.96 17.19 10.26
CA ILE A 415 17.05 16.96 8.83
C ILE A 415 17.80 18.11 8.16
N HIS A 416 18.51 17.78 7.09
CA HIS A 416 18.96 18.79 6.13
C HIS A 416 17.91 18.92 5.04
N ASP A 417 17.30 20.11 4.94
CA ASP A 417 16.48 20.48 3.79
C ASP A 417 17.40 21.14 2.75
N ASP A 418 17.67 20.43 1.65
CA ASP A 418 18.29 21.00 0.46
C ASP A 418 17.23 21.80 -0.33
N ILE A 419 16.99 23.04 0.09
CA ILE A 419 16.20 24.00 -0.70
C ILE A 419 17.16 25.01 -1.33
N GLY A 420 17.77 24.64 -2.45
CA GLY A 420 18.62 25.54 -3.24
C GLY A 420 20.05 25.67 -2.70
N ALA A 421 20.57 26.91 -2.65
CA ALA A 421 21.98 27.20 -2.32
C ALA A 421 22.28 27.33 -0.81
N ASP A 422 21.24 27.37 0.04
CA ASP A 422 21.38 27.50 1.49
C ASP A 422 20.88 26.22 2.17
N SER A 423 21.80 25.45 2.74
CA SER A 423 21.48 24.28 3.56
C SER A 423 20.86 24.75 4.88
N CYS A 424 19.57 24.47 5.10
CA CYS A 424 18.91 24.77 6.37
C CYS A 424 18.68 23.47 7.15
N THR A 425 19.22 23.39 8.38
CA THR A 425 18.86 22.34 9.33
C THR A 425 17.47 22.61 9.90
N SER A 426 16.55 21.67 9.73
CA SER A 426 15.21 21.73 10.31
C SER A 426 14.99 20.58 11.28
N TRP A 427 14.00 20.72 12.18
CA TRP A 427 13.57 19.63 13.05
C TRP A 427 12.39 18.90 12.44
N ARG A 428 12.33 17.58 12.65
CA ARG A 428 11.12 16.79 12.42
C ARG A 428 10.81 15.92 13.63
N VAL A 429 9.53 15.61 13.81
CA VAL A 429 9.07 14.61 14.76
C VAL A 429 8.63 13.37 13.98
N SER A 430 9.51 12.38 13.95
CA SER A 430 9.26 11.08 13.33
C SER A 430 8.45 10.17 14.24
N VAL A 431 7.67 9.27 13.65
CA VAL A 431 7.09 8.12 14.35
C VAL A 431 7.91 6.90 14.02
N LYS A 432 8.47 6.25 15.04
CA LYS A 432 9.26 5.02 14.90
C LYS A 432 8.65 3.86 15.66
N ALA A 433 8.75 2.67 15.08
CA ALA A 433 8.38 1.44 15.75
C ALA A 433 9.35 1.12 16.90
N THR A 434 8.79 0.68 18.03
CA THR A 434 9.55 0.29 19.23
C THR A 434 9.64 -1.23 19.41
N LYS A 435 8.91 -1.97 18.57
CA LYS A 435 8.87 -3.42 18.51
C LYS A 435 8.26 -3.84 17.17
N PRO A 436 8.31 -5.12 16.78
CA PRO A 436 7.60 -5.59 15.60
C PRO A 436 6.09 -5.32 15.67
N ILE A 437 5.50 -4.85 14.57
CA ILE A 437 4.07 -4.56 14.43
C ILE A 437 3.52 -5.36 13.25
N MET A 438 2.43 -6.10 13.48
CA MET A 438 1.79 -6.88 12.42
C MET A 438 0.98 -5.97 11.48
N PRO A 439 0.78 -6.34 10.20
CA PRO A 439 -0.14 -5.62 9.33
C PRO A 439 -1.50 -5.42 9.97
N TYR A 440 -2.07 -4.23 9.77
CA TYR A 440 -3.38 -3.80 10.29
C TYR A 440 -3.45 -3.67 11.82
N GLU A 441 -2.37 -3.96 12.55
CA GLU A 441 -2.30 -3.66 13.98
C GLU A 441 -2.28 -2.13 14.18
N PRO A 442 -3.12 -1.58 15.08
CA PRO A 442 -3.12 -0.15 15.35
C PRO A 442 -1.77 0.33 15.88
N LEU A 443 -1.35 1.50 15.38
CA LEU A 443 -0.22 2.22 15.97
C LEU A 443 -0.69 2.88 17.26
N VAL A 444 0.02 2.61 18.35
CA VAL A 444 -0.28 3.08 19.71
C VAL A 444 0.96 3.78 20.26
N ARG A 445 0.82 5.07 20.58
CA ARG A 445 1.83 5.86 21.29
C ARG A 445 1.41 6.11 22.74
N VAL A 446 2.36 6.44 23.60
CA VAL A 446 2.07 6.93 24.95
C VAL A 446 1.76 8.43 24.90
N ALA A 447 0.78 8.88 25.68
CA ALA A 447 0.55 10.30 25.91
C ALA A 447 1.70 10.90 26.73
N ALA A 448 2.15 12.11 26.36
CA ALA A 448 3.13 12.83 27.16
C ALA A 448 2.57 13.25 28.54
N GLN A 449 1.28 13.59 28.58
CA GLN A 449 0.56 14.09 29.76
C GLN A 449 -0.87 13.54 29.79
N GLN A 450 -1.52 13.60 30.96
CA GLN A 450 -2.86 13.05 31.14
C GLN A 450 -3.91 13.79 30.30
N GLU A 451 -3.76 15.10 30.17
CA GLU A 451 -4.62 15.99 29.39
C GLU A 451 -4.62 15.60 27.92
N GLN A 452 -3.45 15.23 27.39
CA GLN A 452 -3.32 14.71 26.04
C GLN A 452 -4.02 13.35 25.86
N TYR A 453 -3.95 12.45 26.84
CA TYR A 453 -4.70 11.20 26.79
C TYR A 453 -6.22 11.44 26.75
N VAL A 454 -6.72 12.37 27.57
CA VAL A 454 -8.14 12.75 27.58
C VAL A 454 -8.57 13.35 26.24
N LEU A 455 -7.75 14.23 25.65
CA LEU A 455 -8.01 14.79 24.31
C LEU A 455 -8.18 13.68 23.27
N HIS A 456 -7.27 12.72 23.24
CA HIS A 456 -7.23 11.61 22.26
C HIS A 456 -8.26 10.50 22.51
N SER A 457 -8.85 10.47 23.70
CA SER A 457 -9.96 9.56 24.04
C SER A 457 -11.31 10.03 23.50
N SER A 458 -11.41 11.27 23.02
CA SER A 458 -12.66 11.87 22.55
C SER A 458 -12.88 11.65 21.05
N SER A 459 -14.00 11.02 20.69
CA SER A 459 -14.42 10.83 19.29
C SER A 459 -14.73 12.16 18.58
N GLU A 460 -15.27 13.16 19.31
CA GLU A 460 -15.51 14.52 18.81
C GLU A 460 -14.18 15.18 18.37
N ASN A 461 -13.14 15.01 19.18
CA ASN A 461 -11.82 15.54 18.86
C ASN A 461 -11.18 14.77 17.70
N ALA A 462 -11.31 13.44 17.67
CA ALA A 462 -10.82 12.62 16.56
C ALA A 462 -11.43 13.05 15.22
N LYS A 463 -12.76 13.31 15.18
CA LYS A 463 -13.44 13.83 13.99
C LYS A 463 -12.86 15.15 13.47
N ARG A 464 -12.30 15.99 14.35
CA ARG A 464 -11.69 17.27 13.98
C ARG A 464 -10.18 17.19 13.79
N GLY A 465 -9.62 15.98 13.80
CA GLY A 465 -8.17 15.79 13.69
C GLY A 465 -7.39 16.20 14.94
N PHE A 466 -8.05 16.29 16.11
CA PHE A 466 -7.48 16.79 17.37
C PHE A 466 -6.95 18.22 17.28
N LEU A 467 -7.55 19.04 16.42
CA LEU A 467 -7.28 20.47 16.32
C LEU A 467 -8.04 21.26 17.39
N GLU A 468 -7.49 22.40 17.80
CA GLU A 468 -8.19 23.36 18.63
C GLU A 468 -9.35 24.02 17.86
N LEU A 469 -10.42 24.34 18.58
CA LEU A 469 -11.50 25.16 18.03
C LEU A 469 -10.95 26.56 17.81
N CYS A 470 -10.80 26.97 16.55
CA CYS A 470 -10.79 28.39 16.26
C CYS A 470 -12.17 28.93 16.62
N GLU A 471 -12.27 29.67 17.72
CA GLU A 471 -13.40 30.58 17.91
C GLU A 471 -13.42 31.51 16.70
N ALA A 472 -14.49 31.46 15.91
CA ALA A 472 -14.68 32.39 14.80
C ALA A 472 -14.80 33.79 15.41
N TYR A 473 -13.73 34.57 15.34
CA TYR A 473 -13.72 35.99 15.69
C TYR A 473 -14.42 36.83 14.63
#